data_AF-A0A514ZV47-F1
#
_entry.id   AF-A0A514ZV47-F1
#
_cell.length_a   1.000
_cell.length_b   1.000
_cell.length_c   1.000
_cell.angle_alpha   90.00
_cell.angle_beta   90.00
_cell.angle_gamma   90.00
#
_symmetry.space_group_name_H-M   'P 1'
#
loop_
_entity.id
_entity.type
_entity.pdbx_description
1 polymer ?
#
loop_
_entity_poly.entity_id
_entity_poly.type
_entity_poly.pdbx_seq_one_letter_code
_entity_poly.pdbx_strand_id
1 'polypeptide(L)'
;MVQVTKQAVQQWVMIDYLARKHRFEETITRMERKYGMTLDEFEKHIESTEKEVFEEWDDNIDWSAAVGMLPDVLKGIEEIKKGSIEIIE
;
A
#
# COMPACT_ATOMS: atom_id res chain seq x y z
N MET A 1 -23.72 15.09 -23.42
CA MET A 1 -22.33 14.60 -23.58
C MET A 1 -21.54 15.16 -22.41
N VAL A 2 -20.90 14.31 -21.61
CA VAL A 2 -20.06 14.76 -20.49
C VAL A 2 -18.68 15.09 -21.05
N GLN A 3 -18.17 16.28 -20.78
CA GLN A 3 -16.82 16.69 -21.16
C GLN A 3 -15.93 16.66 -19.92
N VAL A 4 -14.77 16.00 -20.01
CA VAL A 4 -13.82 15.86 -18.90
C VAL A 4 -12.49 16.44 -19.35
N THR A 5 -11.87 17.24 -18.49
CA THR A 5 -10.55 17.82 -18.76
C THR A 5 -9.44 16.86 -18.33
N LYS A 6 -8.25 16.97 -18.96
CA LYS A 6 -7.06 16.23 -18.51
C LYS A 6 -6.83 16.43 -17.01
N GLN A 7 -6.93 17.67 -16.53
CA GLN A 7 -6.75 18.01 -15.11
C GLN A 7 -7.73 17.27 -14.19
N ALA A 8 -9.00 17.14 -14.58
CA ALA A 8 -9.98 16.38 -13.81
C ALA A 8 -9.60 14.90 -13.71
N VAL A 9 -9.14 14.29 -14.81
CA VAL A 9 -8.63 12.91 -14.81
C VAL A 9 -7.41 12.77 -13.90
N GLN A 10 -6.45 13.70 -13.97
CA GLN A 10 -5.27 13.69 -13.09
C GLN A 10 -5.67 13.75 -11.61
N GLN A 11 -6.65 14.58 -11.26
CA GLN A 11 -7.16 14.69 -9.89
C GLN A 11 -7.84 13.40 -9.42
N TRP A 12 -8.66 12.77 -10.26
CA TRP A 12 -9.31 11.51 -9.92
C TRP A 12 -8.31 10.39 -9.69
N VAL A 13 -7.32 10.26 -10.60
CA VAL A 13 -6.25 9.28 -10.45
C VAL A 13 -5.43 9.59 -9.18
N MET A 14 -5.10 10.85 -8.91
CA MET A 14 -4.42 11.24 -7.67
C MET A 14 -5.20 10.82 -6.42
N ILE A 15 -6.52 11.01 -6.41
CA ILE A 15 -7.36 10.61 -5.27
C ILE A 15 -7.30 9.09 -5.05
N ASP A 16 -7.37 8.29 -6.11
CA ASP A 16 -7.24 6.83 -6.01
C ASP A 16 -5.89 6.41 -5.42
N TYR A 17 -4.80 6.97 -5.92
CA TYR A 17 -3.46 6.70 -5.39
C TYR A 17 -3.30 7.14 -3.93
N LEU A 18 -3.84 8.29 -3.54
CA LEU A 18 -3.82 8.76 -2.15
C LEU A 18 -4.65 7.85 -1.23
N ALA A 19 -5.80 7.35 -1.70
CA ALA A 19 -6.61 6.39 -0.95
C ALA A 19 -5.87 5.07 -0.74
N ARG A 20 -5.21 4.54 -1.78
CA ARG A 20 -4.36 3.34 -1.68
C ARG A 20 -3.20 3.54 -0.72
N LYS A 21 -2.50 4.68 -0.82
CA LYS A 21 -1.42 5.05 0.11
C LYS A 21 -1.92 5.00 1.55
N HIS A 22 -3.03 5.67 1.83
CA HIS A 22 -3.60 5.72 3.17
C HIS A 22 -3.94 4.32 3.69
N ARG A 23 -4.58 3.49 2.85
CA ARG A 23 -4.92 2.10 3.20
C ARG A 23 -3.68 1.27 3.55
N PHE A 24 -2.61 1.37 2.76
CA PHE A 24 -1.37 0.61 3.04
C PHE A 24 -0.65 1.12 4.29
N GLU A 25 -0.52 2.43 4.45
CA GLU A 25 0.07 3.03 5.67
C GLU A 25 -0.71 2.65 6.93
N GLU A 26 -2.05 2.65 6.86
CA GLU A 26 -2.90 2.23 7.97
C GLU A 26 -2.72 0.74 8.29
N THR A 27 -2.69 -0.13 7.28
CA THR A 27 -2.43 -1.57 7.49
C THR A 27 -1.08 -1.79 8.15
N ILE A 28 -0.01 -1.15 7.66
CA ILE A 28 1.34 -1.26 8.25
C ILE A 28 1.31 -0.78 9.71
N THR A 29 0.77 0.41 9.96
CA THR A 29 0.68 0.98 11.32
C THR A 29 -0.14 0.10 12.25
N ARG A 30 -1.23 -0.50 11.76
CA ARG A 30 -2.10 -1.39 12.54
C ARG A 30 -1.35 -2.66 12.94
N MET A 31 -0.60 -3.26 12.02
CA MET A 31 0.17 -4.47 12.29
C MET A 31 1.34 -4.22 13.24
N GLU A 32 2.09 -3.13 13.03
CA GLU A 32 3.15 -2.69 13.95
C GLU A 32 2.62 -2.47 15.36
N ARG A 33 1.39 -1.94 15.49
CA ARG A 33 0.72 -1.80 16.80
C ARG A 33 0.19 -3.11 17.37
N LYS A 34 -0.33 -4.02 16.52
CA LYS A 34 -0.84 -5.33 16.94
C LYS A 34 0.27 -6.18 17.53
N TYR A 35 1.43 -6.20 16.88
CA TYR A 35 2.56 -7.06 17.24
C TYR A 35 3.65 -6.35 18.06
N GLY A 36 3.67 -5.01 18.07
CA GLY A 36 4.66 -4.22 18.80
C GLY A 36 6.09 -4.31 18.25
N MET A 37 6.23 -4.74 16.99
CA MET A 37 7.51 -4.96 16.30
C MET A 37 7.40 -4.55 14.83
N THR A 38 8.52 -4.58 14.11
CA THR A 38 8.57 -4.35 12.66
C THR A 38 8.23 -5.63 11.87
N LEU A 39 7.92 -5.49 10.57
CA LEU A 39 7.64 -6.66 9.71
C LEU A 39 8.83 -7.63 9.70
N ASP A 40 10.06 -7.13 9.54
CA ASP A 40 11.27 -7.95 9.52
C ASP A 40 11.47 -8.74 10.83
N GLU A 41 11.07 -8.18 11.97
CA GLU A 41 11.11 -8.86 13.27
C GLU A 41 10.01 -9.91 13.37
N PHE A 42 8.83 -9.59 12.86
CA PHE A 42 7.67 -10.49 12.84
C PHE A 42 7.89 -11.71 11.93
N GLU A 43 8.47 -11.52 10.75
CA GLU A 43 8.82 -12.61 9.83
C GLU A 43 9.80 -13.60 10.49
N LYS A 44 10.80 -13.08 11.21
CA LYS A 44 11.72 -13.95 11.99
C LYS A 44 11.02 -14.65 13.14
N HIS A 45 10.03 -14.00 13.77
CA HIS A 45 9.25 -14.59 14.84
C HIS A 45 8.43 -15.78 14.35
N ILE A 46 7.67 -15.63 13.26
CA ILE A 46 6.84 -16.71 12.71
C ILE A 46 7.69 -17.90 12.21
N GLU A 47 8.88 -17.63 11.65
CA GLU A 47 9.80 -18.67 11.17
C GLU A 47 10.48 -19.46 12.30
N SER A 48 10.69 -18.82 13.45
CA SER A 48 11.36 -19.44 14.60
C SER A 48 10.40 -20.11 15.59
N THR A 49 9.10 -19.93 15.39
CA THR A 49 8.09 -20.47 16.29
C THR A 49 7.86 -21.96 16.00
N GLU A 50 7.98 -22.81 17.02
CA GLU A 50 7.82 -24.28 16.88
C GLU A 50 6.39 -24.71 16.51
N LYS A 51 5.40 -23.83 16.74
CA LYS A 51 3.98 -24.07 16.49
C LYS A 51 3.42 -23.04 15.54
N GLU A 52 2.96 -23.48 14.37
CA GLU A 52 2.25 -22.60 13.44
C GLU A 52 0.97 -22.02 14.06
N VAL A 53 0.86 -20.69 13.98
CA VAL A 53 -0.35 -19.94 14.28
C VAL A 53 -0.86 -19.37 12.96
N PHE A 54 -1.92 -19.97 12.40
CA PHE A 54 -2.43 -19.59 11.08
C PHE A 54 -2.81 -18.10 10.96
N GLU A 55 -3.32 -17.49 12.04
CA GLU A 55 -3.64 -16.06 12.07
C GLU A 55 -2.40 -15.18 11.86
N GLU A 56 -1.25 -15.57 12.40
CA GLU A 56 0.00 -14.82 12.24
C GLU A 56 0.53 -14.91 10.81
N TRP A 57 0.31 -16.05 10.14
CA TRP A 57 0.64 -16.21 8.72
C TRP A 57 -0.27 -15.39 7.82
N ASP A 58 -1.58 -15.37 8.08
CA ASP A 58 -2.52 -14.52 7.34
C ASP A 58 -2.16 -13.03 7.50
N ASP A 59 -1.85 -12.62 8.73
CA ASP A 59 -1.41 -11.25 9.01
C ASP A 59 -0.08 -10.92 8.33
N ASN A 60 0.86 -11.87 8.28
CA ASN A 60 2.13 -11.69 7.59
C ASN A 60 1.93 -11.44 6.09
N ILE A 61 1.02 -12.20 5.45
CA ILE A 61 0.71 -12.04 4.03
C ILE A 61 0.13 -10.65 3.77
N ASP A 62 -0.83 -10.21 4.58
CA ASP A 62 -1.45 -8.89 4.44
C ASP A 62 -0.44 -7.74 4.69
N TRP A 63 0.42 -7.91 5.69
CA TRP A 63 1.41 -6.89 6.06
C TRP A 63 2.53 -6.78 5.02
N SER A 64 3.13 -7.90 4.62
CA SER A 64 4.18 -7.94 3.60
C SER A 64 3.68 -7.40 2.26
N ALA A 65 2.43 -7.69 1.88
CA ALA A 65 1.81 -7.11 0.70
C ALA A 65 1.68 -5.58 0.82
N ALA A 66 1.24 -5.06 1.97
CA ALA A 66 1.13 -3.62 2.18
C ALA A 66 2.50 -2.90 2.14
N VAL A 67 3.52 -3.47 2.78
CA VAL A 67 4.90 -2.94 2.75
C VAL A 67 5.47 -2.99 1.34
N GLY A 68 5.27 -4.09 0.62
CA GLY A 68 5.77 -4.25 -0.75
C GLY A 68 5.09 -3.36 -1.78
N MET A 69 3.80 -3.07 -1.63
CA MET A 69 3.02 -2.28 -2.60
C MET A 69 3.09 -0.77 -2.36
N LEU A 70 3.40 -0.32 -1.14
CA LEU A 70 3.45 1.10 -0.79
C LEU A 70 4.47 1.90 -1.65
N PRO A 71 5.70 1.42 -1.91
CA PRO A 71 6.66 2.12 -2.76
C PRO A 71 6.14 2.40 -4.17
N ASP A 72 5.43 1.45 -4.79
CA ASP A 72 4.87 1.61 -6.13
C ASP A 72 3.76 2.66 -6.16
N VAL A 73 2.91 2.69 -5.12
CA VAL A 73 1.89 3.74 -4.96
C VAL A 73 2.53 5.11 -4.79
N LEU A 74 3.58 5.21 -3.96
CA LEU A 74 4.30 6.47 -3.75
C LEU A 74 4.96 6.97 -5.04
N LYS A 75 5.55 6.05 -5.82
CA LYS A 75 6.12 6.36 -7.14
C LYS A 75 5.04 6.88 -8.10
N GLY A 76 3.89 6.21 -8.16
CA GLY A 76 2.77 6.67 -9.00
C GLY A 76 2.26 8.06 -8.60
N ILE A 77 2.17 8.37 -7.30
CA ILE A 77 1.84 9.73 -6.82
C ILE A 77 2.86 10.75 -7.34
N GLU A 78 4.15 10.40 -7.32
CA GLU A 78 5.23 11.27 -7.80
C GLU A 78 5.16 11.51 -9.31
N GLU A 79 4.87 10.48 -10.09
CA GLU A 79 4.70 10.55 -11.55
C GLU A 79 3.50 11.43 -11.93
N ILE A 80 2.38 11.26 -11.23
CA ILE A 80 1.19 12.11 -11.40
C ILE A 80 1.53 13.57 -11.11
N LYS A 81 2.27 13.86 -10.02
CA LYS A 81 2.69 15.22 -9.66
C LYS A 81 3.62 15.85 -10.69
N LYS A 82 4.50 15.05 -11.30
CA LYS A 82 5.40 15.50 -12.38
C LYS A 82 4.67 15.73 -13.71
N GLY A 83 3.37 15.41 -13.79
CA GLY A 83 2.56 15.57 -14.99
C GLY A 83 2.75 14.45 -16.02
N SER A 84 3.40 13.35 -15.63
CA SER A 84 3.66 12.16 -16.46
C SER A 84 2.39 11.32 -16.63
N ILE A 85 1.33 11.92 -17.18
CA ILE A 85 0.07 11.25 -17.46
C ILE A 85 -0.19 11.31 -18.96
N GLU A 86 -0.18 10.12 -19.56
CA GLU A 86 -0.65 9.84 -20.90
C GLU A 86 -2.11 9.37 -20.82
N ILE A 87 -2.99 10.02 -21.59
CA ILE A 87 -4.37 9.57 -21.75
C ILE A 87 -4.40 8.84 -23.07
N ILE A 88 -4.58 7.53 -23.02
CA ILE A 88 -4.72 6.66 -24.19
C ILE A 88 -6.20 6.75 -24.65
N GLU A 89 -6.43 6.93 -25.96
CA GLU A 89 -7.76 6.95 -26.58
C GLU A 89 -8.45 5.58 -26.60
#